data_AF-A0A1I7SVS3-F1
#
_entry.id   AF-A0A1I7SVS3-F1
#
_cell.length_a   1.000
_cell.length_b   1.000
_cell.length_c   1.000
_cell.angle_alpha   90.00
_cell.angle_beta   90.00
_cell.angle_gamma   90.00
#
_symmetry.space_group_name_H-M   'P 1'
#
loop_
_entity.id
_entity.type
_entity.pdbx_description
1 polymer ?
#
loop_
_entity_poly.entity_id
_entity_poly.type
_entity_poly.pdbx_seq_one_letter_code
_entity_poly.pdbx_strand_id
1 'polypeptide(L)'
;MKTFIFFAFLIGFASAIPVDNGVEGEPEIECGPTSITVNFNTRNAFDGHVYVKGLFDQQGCRSDEHGRQVAGIELPFDSCNVARTRSLNPKGVFVSTTVVIQFHPQFVTKVDRAYRVQCFYMEADKTVSAQLEVSDLTTAFQTQVVPMPICRYEILEGGPSAVSARK
;
A
#
# COMPACT_ATOMS: atom_id res chain seq x y z
N MET A 1 65.52 23.31 -7.10
CA MET A 1 64.78 23.05 -8.36
C MET A 1 64.50 21.57 -8.65
N LYS A 2 65.34 20.61 -8.22
CA LYS A 2 65.08 19.16 -8.43
C LYS A 2 63.98 18.54 -7.52
N THR A 3 63.71 19.14 -6.36
CA THR A 3 62.72 18.65 -5.37
C THR A 3 61.28 18.98 -5.72
N PHE A 4 61.02 20.08 -6.44
CA PHE A 4 59.67 20.47 -6.89
C PHE A 4 59.14 19.57 -8.02
N ILE A 5 60.02 18.95 -8.81
CA ILE A 5 59.64 18.08 -9.94
C ILE A 5 59.14 16.72 -9.43
N PHE A 6 59.66 16.22 -8.31
CA PHE A 6 59.22 14.96 -7.71
C PHE A 6 57.81 15.03 -7.12
N PHE A 7 57.39 16.18 -6.60
CA PHE A 7 56.05 16.36 -6.02
C PHE A 7 54.94 16.46 -7.09
N ALA A 8 55.27 16.94 -8.30
CA ALA A 8 54.34 17.02 -9.42
C ALA A 8 54.05 15.65 -10.07
N PHE A 9 54.96 14.67 -9.94
CA PHE A 9 54.79 13.34 -10.53
C PHE A 9 53.89 12.40 -9.69
N LEU A 10 53.64 12.72 -8.42
CA LEU A 10 52.74 11.95 -7.54
C LEU A 10 51.26 12.30 -7.71
N ILE A 11 50.91 13.33 -8.48
CA ILE A 11 49.53 13.81 -8.65
C ILE A 11 48.79 13.06 -9.79
N GLY A 12 49.47 12.19 -10.54
CA GLY A 12 48.99 11.68 -11.82
C GLY A 12 48.14 10.40 -11.83
N PHE A 13 47.96 9.69 -10.72
CA PHE A 13 47.22 8.40 -10.74
C PHE A 13 46.31 8.21 -9.52
N ALA A 14 45.29 9.06 -9.39
CA ALA A 14 44.09 8.67 -8.66
C ALA A 14 43.20 7.86 -9.62
N SER A 15 43.49 6.57 -9.78
CA SER A 15 42.54 5.65 -10.41
C SER A 15 41.37 5.48 -9.46
N ALA A 16 40.27 6.21 -9.68
CA ALA A 16 38.99 5.84 -9.09
C ALA A 16 38.71 4.41 -9.54
N ILE A 17 38.66 3.44 -8.62
CA ILE A 17 38.34 2.05 -8.93
C ILE A 17 36.95 2.06 -9.57
N PRO A 18 36.82 1.84 -10.89
CA PRO A 18 35.50 1.78 -11.48
C PRO A 18 34.88 0.48 -11.00
N VAL A 19 33.77 0.57 -10.27
CA VAL A 19 32.92 -0.59 -9.99
C VAL A 19 32.31 -0.99 -11.33
N ASP A 20 32.89 -2.00 -11.98
CA ASP A 20 32.38 -2.59 -13.22
C ASP A 20 31.26 -3.58 -12.90
N ASN A 21 30.24 -3.09 -12.21
CA ASN A 21 29.00 -3.81 -11.94
C ASN A 21 27.81 -2.92 -12.30
N GLY A 22 26.66 -3.53 -12.53
CA GLY A 22 25.44 -2.84 -12.89
C GLY A 22 24.27 -3.79 -12.95
N VAL A 23 23.07 -3.20 -12.96
CA VAL A 23 21.82 -3.93 -13.17
C VAL A 23 21.77 -4.42 -14.62
N GLU A 24 21.56 -5.72 -14.79
CA GLU A 24 21.36 -6.34 -16.09
C GLU A 24 19.87 -6.36 -16.43
N GLY A 25 19.48 -5.60 -17.46
CA GLY A 25 18.10 -5.50 -17.90
C GLY A 25 17.21 -4.62 -17.00
N GLU A 26 15.91 -4.93 -17.00
CA GLU A 26 14.89 -4.30 -16.17
C GLU A 26 14.68 -5.10 -14.88
N PRO A 27 14.40 -4.45 -13.74
CA PRO A 27 14.11 -5.16 -12.51
C PRO A 27 12.79 -5.92 -12.58
N GLU A 28 12.75 -7.06 -11.91
CA GLU A 28 11.52 -7.84 -11.73
C GLU A 28 10.72 -7.23 -10.58
N ILE A 29 9.45 -6.91 -10.85
CA ILE A 29 8.56 -6.23 -9.90
C ILE A 29 7.35 -7.12 -9.66
N GLU A 30 7.15 -7.51 -8.41
CA GLU A 30 5.98 -8.27 -7.96
C GLU A 30 5.11 -7.39 -7.06
N CYS A 31 3.94 -7.01 -7.57
CA CYS A 31 2.96 -6.21 -6.83
C CYS A 31 2.04 -7.14 -6.01
N GLY A 32 2.43 -7.45 -4.77
CA GLY A 32 1.62 -8.23 -3.84
C GLY A 32 0.44 -7.44 -3.25
N PRO A 33 -0.45 -8.09 -2.48
CA PRO A 33 -1.60 -7.43 -1.85
C PRO A 33 -1.22 -6.57 -0.64
N THR A 34 -0.09 -6.86 0.02
CA THR A 34 0.38 -6.20 1.25
C THR A 34 1.77 -5.59 1.14
N SER A 35 2.56 -6.05 0.17
CA SER A 35 3.94 -5.62 -0.07
C SER A 35 4.25 -5.58 -1.57
N ILE A 36 5.23 -4.75 -1.95
CA ILE A 36 5.85 -4.77 -3.28
C ILE A 36 7.23 -5.38 -3.16
N THR A 37 7.52 -6.41 -3.94
CA THR A 37 8.84 -7.02 -4.01
C THR A 37 9.53 -6.56 -5.29
N VAL A 38 10.78 -6.12 -5.16
CA VAL A 38 11.59 -5.66 -6.29
C VAL A 38 12.90 -6.43 -6.29
N ASN A 39 13.18 -7.13 -7.39
CA ASN A 39 14.38 -7.92 -7.58
C ASN A 39 15.23 -7.35 -8.72
N PHE A 40 16.50 -7.10 -8.41
CA PHE A 40 17.51 -6.63 -9.35
C PHE A 40 18.45 -7.77 -9.68
N ASN A 41 18.62 -8.04 -10.97
CA ASN A 41 19.66 -8.93 -11.45
C ASN A 41 20.92 -8.10 -11.74
N THR A 42 22.07 -8.51 -11.22
CA THR A 42 23.34 -7.80 -11.34
C THR A 42 24.37 -8.64 -12.08
N ARG A 43 25.22 -8.01 -12.88
CA ARG A 43 26.21 -8.73 -13.71
C ARG A 43 27.22 -9.52 -12.87
N ASN A 44 27.72 -8.91 -11.81
CA ASN A 44 28.69 -9.48 -10.87
C ASN A 44 28.09 -9.51 -9.46
N ALA A 45 28.76 -10.20 -8.54
CA ALA A 45 28.37 -10.22 -7.13
C ALA A 45 28.10 -8.80 -6.60
N PHE A 46 26.91 -8.58 -6.09
CA PHE A 46 26.45 -7.34 -5.50
C PHE A 46 26.93 -7.24 -4.05
N ASP A 47 27.50 -6.09 -3.71
CA ASP A 47 27.94 -5.77 -2.35
C ASP A 47 27.53 -4.33 -2.05
N GLY A 48 26.39 -4.18 -1.39
CA GLY A 48 25.81 -2.87 -1.14
C GLY A 48 24.37 -2.94 -0.65
N HIS A 49 23.64 -1.85 -0.89
CA HIS A 49 22.34 -1.62 -0.27
C HIS A 49 21.27 -1.35 -1.31
N VAL A 50 20.09 -1.91 -1.13
CA VAL A 50 18.87 -1.56 -1.86
C VAL A 50 17.91 -0.91 -0.87
N TYR A 51 17.39 0.27 -1.17
CA TYR A 51 16.56 1.00 -0.20
C TYR A 51 15.53 1.92 -0.85
N VAL A 52 14.52 2.30 -0.09
CA VAL A 52 13.55 3.31 -0.54
C VAL A 52 14.14 4.71 -0.39
N LYS A 53 14.01 5.52 -1.44
CA LYS A 53 14.50 6.90 -1.48
C LYS A 53 13.96 7.69 -0.27
N GLY A 54 14.88 8.21 0.56
CA GLY A 54 14.57 9.02 1.74
C GLY A 54 14.30 8.23 3.03
N LEU A 55 14.38 6.90 2.99
CA LEU A 55 14.14 6.00 4.13
C LEU A 55 15.33 5.07 4.42
N PHE A 56 16.54 5.48 4.04
CA PHE A 56 17.77 4.68 4.22
C PHE A 56 18.04 4.33 5.69
N ASP A 57 17.66 5.21 6.62
CA ASP A 57 17.89 5.01 8.06
C ASP A 57 16.99 3.91 8.66
N GLN A 58 15.91 3.53 7.96
CA GLN A 58 14.99 2.50 8.41
C GLN A 58 15.43 1.13 7.89
N GLN A 59 15.86 0.24 8.79
CA GLN A 59 16.27 -1.12 8.44
C GLN A 59 15.14 -1.93 7.75
N GLY A 60 13.87 -1.64 8.04
CA GLY A 60 12.75 -2.31 7.38
C GLY A 60 12.54 -1.89 5.91
N CYS A 61 13.17 -0.81 5.46
CA CYS A 61 13.06 -0.27 4.10
C CYS A 61 14.41 -0.24 3.38
N ARG A 62 15.37 -1.03 3.91
CA ARG A 62 16.71 -1.22 3.40
C ARG A 62 17.04 -2.71 3.41
N SER A 63 17.67 -3.17 2.35
CA SER A 63 18.17 -4.54 2.20
C SER A 63 19.67 -4.46 1.93
N ASP A 64 20.46 -5.05 2.81
CA ASP A 64 21.91 -5.08 2.74
C ASP A 64 22.33 -6.46 2.23
N GLU A 65 22.70 -6.57 0.95
CA GLU A 65 23.04 -7.85 0.30
C GLU A 65 24.54 -7.88 -0.04
N HIS A 66 25.18 -9.02 0.26
CA HIS A 66 26.62 -9.20 0.13
C HIS A 66 26.95 -10.50 -0.61
N GLY A 67 27.59 -10.38 -1.77
CA GLY A 67 28.13 -11.51 -2.52
C GLY A 67 27.12 -12.27 -3.41
N ARG A 68 25.86 -11.83 -3.47
CA ARG A 68 24.84 -12.43 -4.35
C ARG A 68 24.73 -11.68 -5.68
N GLN A 69 24.42 -12.37 -6.76
CA GLN A 69 24.16 -11.73 -8.07
C GLN A 69 22.72 -11.18 -8.19
N VAL A 70 21.88 -11.42 -7.18
CA VAL A 70 20.51 -10.91 -7.12
C VAL A 70 20.37 -10.09 -5.84
N ALA A 71 19.89 -8.85 -5.99
CA ALA A 71 19.59 -7.96 -4.88
C ALA A 71 18.09 -7.71 -4.84
N GLY A 72 17.44 -8.04 -3.72
CA GLY A 72 15.99 -7.92 -3.58
C GLY A 72 15.60 -7.06 -2.37
N ILE A 73 14.45 -6.41 -2.47
CA ILE A 73 13.82 -5.75 -1.32
C ILE A 73 12.31 -5.99 -1.34
N GLU A 74 11.76 -6.30 -0.17
CA GLU A 74 10.32 -6.35 0.06
C GLU A 74 9.88 -5.10 0.79
N LEU A 75 8.91 -4.39 0.22
CA LEU A 75 8.42 -3.11 0.70
C LEU A 75 6.98 -3.25 1.17
N PRO A 76 6.75 -3.42 2.49
CA PRO A 76 5.40 -3.40 3.05
C PRO A 76 4.80 -2.00 2.94
N PHE A 77 3.47 -1.95 2.70
CA PHE A 77 2.76 -0.67 2.53
C PHE A 77 2.67 0.17 3.81
N ASP A 78 2.80 -0.46 4.97
CA ASP A 78 2.55 0.18 6.26
C ASP A 78 3.76 0.97 6.80
N SER A 79 4.99 0.56 6.48
CA SER A 79 6.20 1.14 7.09
C SER A 79 7.09 1.93 6.13
N CYS A 80 7.07 1.66 4.82
CA CYS A 80 8.03 2.25 3.87
C CYS A 80 7.51 3.47 3.09
N ASN A 81 6.58 4.24 3.69
CA ASN A 81 5.96 5.47 3.17
C ASN A 81 5.66 5.41 1.66
N VAL A 82 5.00 4.33 1.25
CA VAL A 82 4.67 4.11 -0.16
C VAL A 82 3.56 5.10 -0.56
N ALA A 83 3.76 5.84 -1.64
CA ALA A 83 2.82 6.87 -2.05
C ALA A 83 1.60 6.24 -2.74
N ARG A 84 0.40 6.50 -2.22
CA ARG A 84 -0.87 5.96 -2.73
C ARG A 84 -1.72 7.08 -3.34
N THR A 85 -2.00 6.99 -4.63
CA THR A 85 -2.82 7.95 -5.38
C THR A 85 -4.07 7.26 -5.88
N ARG A 86 -5.26 7.74 -5.48
CA ARG A 86 -6.53 7.19 -5.98
C ARG A 86 -6.80 7.69 -7.40
N SER A 87 -7.17 6.78 -8.28
CA SER A 87 -7.63 7.06 -9.63
C SER A 87 -9.13 6.82 -9.74
N LEU A 88 -9.83 7.74 -10.41
CA LEU A 88 -11.27 7.63 -10.63
C LEU A 88 -11.60 6.93 -11.97
N ASN A 89 -10.69 6.99 -12.95
CA ASN A 89 -10.88 6.44 -14.30
C ASN A 89 -9.54 5.93 -14.88
N PRO A 90 -9.26 4.61 -14.86
CA PRO A 90 -10.04 3.53 -14.24
C PRO A 90 -10.06 3.66 -12.71
N LYS A 91 -11.14 3.19 -12.08
CA LYS A 91 -11.27 3.16 -10.61
C LYS A 91 -10.19 2.25 -10.02
N GLY A 92 -9.39 2.79 -9.11
CA GLY A 92 -8.33 2.03 -8.46
C GLY A 92 -7.37 2.90 -7.69
N VAL A 93 -6.27 2.31 -7.26
CA VAL A 93 -5.22 2.98 -6.49
C VAL A 93 -3.87 2.70 -7.15
N PHE A 94 -3.16 3.77 -7.50
CA PHE A 94 -1.75 3.70 -7.87
C PHE A 94 -0.90 3.73 -6.61
N VAL A 95 -0.07 2.72 -6.45
CA VAL A 95 0.89 2.60 -5.36
C VAL A 95 2.26 2.78 -5.98
N SER A 96 2.97 3.83 -5.58
CA SER A 96 4.26 4.21 -6.16
C SER A 96 5.34 4.35 -5.10
N THR A 97 6.52 3.83 -5.41
CA THR A 97 7.71 3.92 -4.56
C THR A 97 8.95 4.15 -5.42
N THR A 98 9.97 4.77 -4.87
CA THR A 98 11.25 4.94 -5.56
C THR A 98 12.30 4.12 -4.84
N VAL A 99 12.82 3.09 -5.50
CA VAL A 99 13.84 2.19 -4.98
C VAL A 99 15.19 2.57 -5.57
N VAL A 100 16.20 2.65 -4.72
CA VAL A 100 17.58 2.96 -5.10
C VAL A 100 18.42 1.73 -4.86
N ILE A 101 19.19 1.32 -5.86
CA ILE A 101 20.22 0.28 -5.75
C ILE A 101 21.59 0.95 -5.70
N GLN A 102 22.34 0.65 -4.65
CA GLN A 102 23.67 1.18 -4.38
C GLN A 102 24.69 0.04 -4.38
N PHE A 103 25.68 0.10 -5.26
CA PHE A 103 26.69 -0.96 -5.47
C PHE A 103 27.91 -0.87 -4.56
N HIS A 104 27.93 0.08 -3.62
CA HIS A 104 29.04 0.20 -2.67
C HIS A 104 28.53 0.53 -1.26
N PRO A 105 29.02 -0.13 -0.20
CA PRO A 105 28.43 -0.04 1.14
C PRO A 105 28.60 1.33 1.83
N GLN A 106 29.57 2.14 1.41
CA GLN A 106 29.90 3.42 2.07
C GLN A 106 29.54 4.69 1.28
N PHE A 107 29.36 4.61 -0.03
CA PHE A 107 29.21 5.80 -0.86
C PHE A 107 28.38 5.52 -2.11
N VAL A 108 27.68 6.55 -2.58
CA VAL A 108 26.93 6.50 -3.83
C VAL A 108 27.90 6.61 -5.00
N THR A 109 27.82 5.67 -5.93
CA THR A 109 28.69 5.55 -7.09
C THR A 109 27.97 5.95 -8.39
N LYS A 110 28.72 6.04 -9.49
CA LYS A 110 28.17 6.32 -10.82
C LYS A 110 27.24 5.21 -11.34
N VAL A 111 27.40 3.98 -10.87
CA VAL A 111 26.61 2.82 -11.34
C VAL A 111 25.28 2.67 -10.59
N ASP A 112 25.08 3.42 -9.51
CA ASP A 112 23.86 3.41 -8.72
C ASP A 112 22.69 4.00 -9.50
N ARG A 113 21.51 3.43 -9.30
CA ARG A 113 20.29 3.80 -10.05
C ARG A 113 19.09 3.91 -9.13
N ALA A 114 18.19 4.83 -9.49
CA ALA A 114 16.91 4.98 -8.84
C ALA A 114 15.79 4.62 -9.81
N TYR A 115 14.93 3.68 -9.41
CA TYR A 115 13.79 3.21 -10.18
C TYR A 115 12.50 3.64 -9.50
N ARG A 116 11.63 4.31 -10.27
CA ARG A 116 10.27 4.64 -9.80
C ARG A 116 9.33 3.50 -10.19
N VAL A 117 8.99 2.67 -9.21
CA VAL A 117 8.04 1.57 -9.35
C VAL A 117 6.63 2.08 -9.14
N GLN A 118 5.69 1.67 -9.99
CA GLN A 118 4.28 2.05 -9.88
C GLN A 118 3.38 0.85 -10.20
N CYS A 119 2.71 0.35 -9.18
CA CYS A 119 1.71 -0.71 -9.29
C CYS A 119 0.31 -0.09 -9.34
N PHE A 120 -0.56 -0.59 -10.22
CA PHE A 120 -1.96 -0.19 -10.26
C PHE A 120 -2.85 -1.31 -9.72
N TYR A 121 -3.59 -1.01 -8.65
CA TYR A 121 -4.57 -1.91 -8.07
C TYR A 121 -5.96 -1.46 -8.52
N MET A 122 -6.58 -2.22 -9.42
CA MET A 122 -7.92 -1.93 -9.89
C MET A 122 -8.96 -2.24 -8.81
N GLU A 123 -9.85 -1.29 -8.55
CA GLU A 123 -11.00 -1.50 -7.68
C GLU A 123 -12.07 -2.22 -8.52
N ALA A 124 -12.23 -3.52 -8.31
CA ALA A 124 -13.27 -4.28 -9.02
C ALA A 124 -14.64 -3.89 -8.46
N ASP A 125 -15.48 -3.22 -9.27
CA ASP A 125 -16.92 -3.17 -9.05
C ASP A 125 -17.47 -4.60 -9.29
N LYS A 126 -17.28 -5.50 -8.31
CA LYS A 126 -17.97 -6.78 -8.30
C LYS A 126 -19.43 -6.50 -8.01
N THR A 127 -20.24 -6.31 -9.04
CA THR A 127 -21.68 -6.54 -8.92
C THR A 127 -21.83 -8.01 -8.59
N VAL A 128 -22.10 -8.31 -7.31
CA VAL A 128 -22.46 -9.66 -6.88
C VAL A 128 -23.85 -9.90 -7.46
N SER A 129 -23.94 -10.29 -8.72
CA SER A 129 -25.16 -10.87 -9.28
C SER A 129 -25.25 -12.29 -8.75
N ALA A 130 -25.53 -12.44 -7.46
CA ALA A 130 -26.11 -13.68 -7.00
C ALA A 130 -27.43 -13.81 -7.78
N GLN A 131 -27.54 -14.79 -8.68
CA GLN A 131 -28.84 -15.31 -9.09
C GLN A 131 -29.45 -16.05 -7.90
N LEU A 132 -29.69 -15.35 -6.79
CA LEU A 132 -30.78 -15.75 -5.92
C LEU A 132 -32.02 -15.23 -6.64
N GLU A 133 -32.69 -16.12 -7.37
CA GLU A 133 -34.14 -16.01 -7.52
C GLU A 133 -34.73 -16.06 -6.11
N VAL A 134 -34.74 -14.90 -5.43
CA VAL A 134 -35.62 -14.70 -4.30
C VAL A 134 -36.99 -14.61 -4.94
N SER A 135 -37.63 -15.77 -5.12
CA SER A 135 -39.09 -15.80 -5.16
C SER A 135 -39.50 -15.15 -3.85
N ASP A 136 -39.87 -13.87 -3.89
CA ASP A 136 -40.48 -13.19 -2.74
C ASP A 136 -41.56 -14.14 -2.24
N LEU A 137 -41.39 -14.67 -1.02
CA LEU A 137 -42.36 -15.55 -0.42
C LEU A 137 -43.69 -14.80 -0.50
N THR A 138 -44.68 -15.35 -1.20
CA THR A 138 -45.96 -14.68 -1.39
C THR A 138 -46.55 -14.41 -0.01
N THR A 139 -46.44 -13.17 0.45
CA THR A 139 -47.08 -12.76 1.70
C THR A 139 -48.57 -12.80 1.44
N ALA A 140 -49.23 -13.84 1.95
CA ALA A 140 -50.67 -13.86 2.05
C ALA A 140 -51.08 -12.69 2.94
N PHE A 141 -51.75 -11.69 2.36
CA PHE A 141 -52.39 -10.63 3.13
C PHE A 141 -53.52 -11.25 3.94
N GLN A 142 -53.24 -11.60 5.20
CA GLN A 142 -54.25 -11.98 6.15
C GLN A 142 -54.80 -10.72 6.81
N THR A 143 -55.79 -10.13 6.18
CA THR A 143 -56.60 -9.06 6.78
C THR A 143 -57.51 -9.65 7.84
N GLN A 144 -57.05 -9.67 9.09
CA GLN A 144 -57.97 -9.73 10.22
C GLN A 144 -58.56 -8.34 10.45
N VAL A 145 -59.87 -8.21 10.22
CA VAL A 145 -60.62 -7.03 10.63
C VAL A 145 -60.74 -7.06 12.14
N VAL A 146 -59.86 -6.32 12.82
CA VAL A 146 -59.96 -6.09 14.26
C VAL A 146 -61.07 -5.05 14.48
N PRO A 147 -62.18 -5.39 15.15
CA PRO A 147 -63.24 -4.42 15.43
C PRO A 147 -62.72 -3.34 16.37
N MET A 148 -63.11 -2.09 16.10
CA MET A 148 -62.67 -0.94 16.88
C MET A 148 -63.24 -1.01 18.30
N PRO A 149 -62.42 -0.84 19.35
CA PRO A 149 -62.90 -0.95 20.72
C PRO A 149 -63.86 0.20 21.05
N ILE A 150 -64.91 -0.11 21.81
CA ILE A 150 -65.93 0.84 22.20
C ILE A 150 -65.42 1.64 23.40
N CYS A 151 -65.17 2.92 23.20
CA CYS A 151 -64.87 3.85 24.30
C CYS A 151 -66.17 4.27 24.98
N ARG A 152 -66.31 3.99 26.27
CA ARG A 152 -67.44 4.44 27.10
C ARG A 152 -66.96 5.53 28.04
N TYR A 153 -67.59 6.70 27.97
CA TYR A 153 -67.38 7.77 28.93
C TYR A 153 -68.52 7.71 29.95
N GLU A 154 -68.18 7.75 31.24
CA GLU A 154 -69.13 7.97 32.33
C GLU A 154 -68.70 9.24 33.06
N ILE A 155 -69.65 10.12 33.34
CA ILE A 155 -69.41 11.32 34.14
C ILE A 155 -69.60 10.91 35.60
N LEU A 156 -68.51 10.98 36.37
CA LEU A 156 -68.51 10.71 37.80
C LEU A 156 -68.48 12.05 38.54
N GLU A 157 -69.45 12.30 39.41
CA GLU A 157 -69.41 13.46 40.30
C GLU A 157 -68.62 13.11 41.57
N GLY A 158 -67.51 13.80 41.83
CA GLY A 158 -66.78 13.72 43.11
C GLY A 158 -65.38 13.10 43.08
N GLY A 159 -64.77 12.87 41.92
CA GLY A 159 -63.39 12.41 41.81
C GLY A 159 -63.22 10.88 41.80
N PRO A 160 -61.99 10.35 41.88
CA PRO A 160 -61.59 9.01 41.40
C PRO A 160 -62.17 7.80 42.17
N SER A 161 -63.18 7.98 43.03
CA SER A 161 -63.85 6.90 43.76
C SER A 161 -65.39 7.03 43.81
N ALA A 162 -65.98 7.82 42.92
CA ALA A 162 -67.44 8.03 42.90
C ALA A 162 -68.18 6.98 42.05
N VAL A 163 -69.46 6.73 42.41
CA VAL A 163 -70.34 5.73 41.78
C VAL A 163 -71.16 6.38 40.66
N SER A 164 -71.34 5.64 39.55
CA SER A 164 -72.03 6.06 38.32
C SER A 164 -73.43 6.66 38.59
N ALA A 165 -73.61 7.95 38.31
CA ALA A 165 -74.89 8.64 38.47
C ALA A 165 -75.83 8.31 37.30
N ARG A 166 -76.89 7.54 37.58
CA ARG A 166 -77.97 7.26 36.63
C ARG A 166 -79.13 8.20 36.93
N LYS A 167 -79.57 8.98 35.95
CA LYS A 167 -80.83 9.74 36.03
C LYS A 167 -82.02 8.82 35.77
#